data_AF-A0A933X6Q8-F1
#
_entry.id   AF-A0A933X6Q8-F1
#
_cell.length_a   1.000
_cell.length_b   1.000
_cell.length_c   1.000
_cell.angle_alpha   90.00
_cell.angle_beta   90.00
_cell.angle_gamma   90.00
#
_symmetry.space_group_name_H-M   'P 1'
#
loop_
_entity.id
_entity.type
_entity.pdbx_description
1 polymer ?
#
loop_
_entity_poly.entity_id
_entity_poly.type
_entity_poly.pdbx_seq_one_letter_code
_entity_poly.pdbx_strand_id
1 'polypeptide(L)'
;MEKHFLENYKVHDKPEAKKATEKKEQRTGEKIFTDRSERVVAYVERLEHVFLNPNEKARKRNIEMLKPIIHENIILKAENCPESFFEYQKQEMKRHGMGDVEFSEEDKRKEIANIQESQKRSLDAWIDHLTSDESHYPHDIKYFAMQGILRTGSFNESNYQFSKRGNETTASFRQIDHEALSMVMGALEAVHHHGDTSAYHPELLDLINRSKDFGSMCMLRQCGISTRRGQQRTRRLRLRMENGVYSSRGATHRNS
;
A
#
# COMPACT_ATOMS: atom_id res chain seq x y z
N MET A 1 -21.68 -20.09 9.06
CA MET A 1 -20.74 -19.70 8.00
C MET A 1 -19.35 -19.64 8.62
N GLU A 2 -18.29 -20.05 7.92
CA GLU A 2 -16.93 -19.82 8.39
C GLU A 2 -16.64 -18.31 8.43
N LYS A 3 -15.83 -17.86 9.40
CA LYS A 3 -15.57 -16.42 9.59
C LYS A 3 -14.79 -15.87 8.41
N HIS A 4 -15.36 -14.91 7.69
CA HIS A 4 -14.69 -14.26 6.57
C HIS A 4 -13.46 -13.45 7.05
N PHE A 5 -12.30 -13.63 6.41
CA PHE A 5 -11.04 -13.02 6.87
C PHE A 5 -11.07 -11.48 6.95
N LEU A 6 -11.80 -10.82 6.04
CA LEU A 6 -12.03 -9.37 6.04
C LEU A 6 -12.71 -8.84 7.32
N GLU A 7 -13.32 -9.70 8.13
CA GLU A 7 -13.79 -9.30 9.47
C GLU A 7 -12.65 -8.83 10.38
N ASN A 8 -11.45 -9.40 10.25
CA ASN A 8 -10.28 -8.99 11.04
C ASN A 8 -9.87 -7.55 10.72
N TYR A 9 -10.31 -7.02 9.58
CA TYR A 9 -10.08 -5.65 9.13
C TYR A 9 -11.32 -4.75 9.30
N LYS A 10 -12.33 -5.21 10.06
CA LYS A 10 -13.56 -4.47 10.40
C LYS A 10 -14.33 -3.96 9.19
N VAL A 11 -14.30 -4.69 8.08
CA VAL A 11 -15.01 -4.30 6.84
C VAL A 11 -16.53 -4.24 7.06
N HIS A 12 -17.08 -5.13 7.89
CA HIS A 12 -18.51 -5.16 8.26
C HIS A 12 -19.02 -3.92 9.01
N ASP A 13 -18.12 -3.14 9.62
CA ASP A 13 -18.49 -1.92 10.36
C ASP A 13 -18.56 -0.69 9.45
N LYS A 14 -17.96 -0.77 8.25
CA LYS A 14 -17.91 0.36 7.30
C LYS A 14 -19.32 0.75 6.86
N PRO A 15 -19.64 2.06 6.75
CA PRO A 15 -20.95 2.53 6.31
C PRO A 15 -21.37 1.95 4.95
N GLU A 16 -20.41 1.75 4.05
CA GLU A 16 -20.66 1.22 2.72
C GLU A 16 -21.05 -0.26 2.76
N ALA A 17 -20.53 -1.03 3.71
CA ALA A 17 -20.90 -2.43 3.88
C ALA A 17 -22.31 -2.58 4.46
N LYS A 18 -22.67 -1.72 5.43
CA LYS A 18 -24.04 -1.63 5.96
C LYS A 18 -25.05 -1.28 4.85
N LYS A 19 -24.75 -0.24 4.06
CA LYS A 19 -25.58 0.15 2.90
C LYS A 19 -25.67 -0.94 1.82
N ALA A 20 -24.61 -1.71 1.60
CA ALA A 20 -24.64 -2.83 0.66
C ALA A 20 -25.60 -3.92 1.13
N THR A 21 -25.56 -4.23 2.42
CA THR A 21 -26.43 -5.21 3.06
C THR A 21 -27.90 -4.79 2.96
N GLU A 22 -28.24 -3.57 3.38
CA GLU A 22 -29.59 -3.01 3.28
C GLU A 22 -30.17 -3.14 1.85
N LYS A 23 -29.35 -2.83 0.83
CA LYS A 23 -29.77 -2.97 -0.58
C LYS A 23 -29.96 -4.43 -1.00
N LYS A 24 -29.16 -5.37 -0.48
CA LYS A 24 -29.32 -6.79 -0.77
C LYS A 24 -30.59 -7.33 -0.12
N GLU A 25 -30.84 -7.00 1.14
CA GLU A 25 -32.07 -7.35 1.86
C GLU A 25 -33.32 -6.82 1.16
N GLN A 26 -33.30 -5.57 0.67
CA GLN A 26 -34.40 -4.99 -0.10
C GLN A 26 -34.68 -5.73 -1.42
N ARG A 27 -33.66 -6.36 -2.01
CA ARG A 27 -33.77 -7.09 -3.29
C ARG A 27 -34.17 -8.55 -3.10
N THR A 28 -33.62 -9.22 -2.08
CA THR A 28 -33.82 -10.67 -1.86
C THR A 28 -34.94 -10.96 -0.86
N GLY A 29 -35.29 -10.00 0.00
CA GLY A 29 -36.24 -10.19 1.10
C GLY A 29 -35.66 -10.94 2.31
N GLU A 30 -34.39 -11.34 2.26
CA GLU A 30 -33.69 -12.03 3.35
C GLU A 30 -33.15 -11.02 4.37
N LYS A 31 -33.14 -11.37 5.66
CA LYS A 31 -32.52 -10.56 6.72
C LYS A 31 -31.09 -11.02 6.95
N ILE A 32 -30.14 -10.21 6.50
CA ILE A 32 -28.69 -10.43 6.47
C ILE A 32 -27.99 -9.59 7.56
N PHE A 33 -28.66 -8.56 8.09
CA PHE A 33 -28.07 -7.53 8.96
C PHE A 33 -27.35 -8.04 10.21
N THR A 34 -27.69 -9.23 10.73
CA THR A 34 -27.15 -9.75 11.99
C THR A 34 -25.79 -10.42 11.85
N ASP A 35 -25.45 -10.98 10.68
CA ASP A 35 -24.20 -11.70 10.48
C ASP A 35 -23.08 -10.77 9.94
N ARG A 36 -21.90 -10.81 10.56
CA ARG A 36 -20.76 -9.96 10.17
C ARG A 36 -20.12 -10.43 8.88
N SER A 37 -20.02 -11.74 8.67
CA SER A 37 -19.48 -12.35 7.46
C SER A 37 -20.40 -12.07 6.29
N GLU A 38 -21.72 -12.20 6.47
CA GLU A 38 -22.66 -11.89 5.38
C GLU A 38 -22.67 -10.41 4.99
N ARG A 39 -22.47 -9.49 5.94
CA ARG A 39 -22.26 -8.06 5.64
C ARG A 39 -21.01 -7.81 4.79
N VAL A 40 -19.93 -8.55 5.06
CA VAL A 40 -18.72 -8.50 4.24
C VAL A 40 -19.01 -9.05 2.84
N VAL A 41 -19.65 -10.22 2.74
CA VAL A 41 -19.99 -10.87 1.47
C VAL A 41 -20.86 -9.95 0.61
N ALA A 42 -21.94 -9.39 1.16
CA ALA A 42 -22.82 -8.46 0.43
C ALA A 42 -22.07 -7.22 -0.07
N TYR A 43 -21.07 -6.76 0.68
CA TYR A 43 -20.23 -5.64 0.27
C TYR A 43 -19.23 -6.01 -0.82
N VAL A 44 -18.57 -7.16 -0.71
CA VAL A 44 -17.65 -7.68 -1.74
C VAL A 44 -18.43 -7.94 -3.03
N GLU A 45 -19.57 -8.62 -3.01
CA GLU A 45 -20.46 -8.81 -4.18
C GLU A 45 -20.86 -7.47 -4.81
N ARG A 46 -21.18 -6.45 -4.00
CA ARG A 46 -21.49 -5.12 -4.55
C ARG A 46 -20.28 -4.52 -5.28
N LEU A 47 -19.09 -4.68 -4.74
CA LEU A 47 -17.86 -4.24 -5.38
C LEU A 47 -17.57 -5.07 -6.63
N GLU A 48 -17.88 -6.36 -6.63
CA GLU A 48 -17.77 -7.23 -7.81
C GLU A 48 -18.62 -6.70 -8.96
N HIS A 49 -19.88 -6.37 -8.71
CA HIS A 49 -20.77 -5.84 -9.76
C HIS A 49 -20.29 -4.51 -10.36
N VAL A 50 -19.45 -3.77 -9.64
CA VAL A 50 -18.96 -2.45 -10.02
C VAL A 50 -17.58 -2.53 -10.66
N PHE A 51 -16.58 -2.99 -9.90
CA PHE A 51 -15.17 -2.99 -10.27
C PHE A 51 -14.73 -4.28 -10.97
N LEU A 52 -15.47 -5.38 -10.83
CA LEU A 52 -15.05 -6.72 -11.26
C LEU A 52 -16.18 -7.41 -12.07
N ASN A 53 -17.03 -6.60 -12.73
CA ASN A 53 -18.17 -7.07 -13.50
C ASN A 53 -17.68 -7.96 -14.65
N PRO A 54 -18.25 -9.17 -14.89
CA PRO A 54 -17.78 -10.07 -15.94
C PRO A 54 -17.95 -9.46 -17.34
N ASN A 55 -18.87 -8.51 -17.52
CA ASN A 55 -18.97 -7.73 -18.74
C ASN A 55 -17.92 -6.61 -18.75
N GLU A 56 -16.89 -6.78 -19.57
CA GLU A 56 -15.75 -5.86 -19.72
C GLU A 56 -16.20 -4.41 -20.01
N LYS A 57 -17.16 -4.22 -20.93
CA LYS A 57 -17.64 -2.87 -21.30
C LYS A 57 -18.35 -2.19 -20.13
N ALA A 58 -19.17 -2.95 -19.40
CA ALA A 58 -19.84 -2.44 -18.21
C ALA A 58 -18.84 -2.11 -17.10
N ARG A 59 -17.85 -2.99 -16.87
CA ARG A 59 -16.77 -2.82 -15.89
C ARG A 59 -15.95 -1.56 -16.18
N LYS A 60 -15.44 -1.42 -17.41
CA LYS A 60 -14.69 -0.23 -17.85
C LYS A 60 -15.50 1.04 -17.63
N ARG A 61 -16.76 1.07 -18.08
CA ARG A 61 -17.64 2.24 -17.87
C ARG A 61 -17.82 2.57 -16.39
N ASN A 62 -18.05 1.57 -15.54
CA ASN A 62 -18.23 1.78 -14.10
C ASN A 62 -16.95 2.33 -13.45
N ILE A 63 -15.79 1.80 -13.82
CA ILE A 63 -14.48 2.26 -13.32
C ILE A 63 -14.23 3.71 -13.73
N GLU A 64 -14.44 4.05 -15.01
CA GLU A 64 -14.27 5.43 -15.50
C GLU A 64 -15.21 6.43 -14.80
N MET A 65 -16.43 6.01 -14.44
CA MET A 65 -17.34 6.83 -13.65
C MET A 65 -16.89 7.00 -12.18
N LEU A 66 -16.13 6.05 -11.63
CA LEU A 66 -15.72 6.05 -10.23
C LEU A 66 -14.36 6.67 -9.97
N LYS A 67 -13.45 6.64 -10.95
CA LYS A 67 -12.12 7.27 -10.85
C LYS A 67 -12.22 8.72 -10.33
N PRO A 68 -13.08 9.61 -10.85
CA PRO A 68 -13.22 10.97 -10.33
C PRO A 68 -13.62 11.03 -8.85
N ILE A 69 -14.55 10.17 -8.43
CA ILE A 69 -15.04 10.11 -7.04
C ILE A 69 -13.94 9.59 -6.12
N ILE A 70 -13.18 8.58 -6.55
CA ILE A 70 -12.04 8.07 -5.79
C ILE A 70 -10.98 9.16 -5.67
N HIS A 71 -10.67 9.85 -6.78
CA HIS A 71 -9.67 10.91 -6.80
C HIS A 71 -10.01 12.04 -5.83
N GLU A 72 -11.26 12.48 -5.79
CA GLU A 72 -11.74 13.54 -4.89
C GLU A 72 -11.51 13.23 -3.40
N ASN A 73 -11.61 11.96 -3.03
CA ASN A 73 -11.50 11.52 -1.64
C ASN A 73 -10.05 11.17 -1.23
N ILE A 74 -9.18 10.87 -2.19
CA ILE A 74 -7.88 10.24 -1.93
C ILE A 74 -6.70 11.12 -2.32
N ILE A 75 -6.83 11.93 -3.37
CA ILE A 75 -5.75 12.78 -3.88
C ILE A 75 -5.57 14.00 -2.98
N LEU A 76 -4.31 14.39 -2.77
CA LEU A 76 -3.95 15.59 -2.02
C LEU A 76 -4.74 16.81 -2.53
N LYS A 77 -5.42 17.50 -1.63
CA LYS A 77 -6.04 18.80 -1.93
C LYS A 77 -4.99 19.90 -1.80
N ALA A 78 -5.06 20.91 -2.67
CA ALA A 78 -4.02 21.96 -2.73
C ALA A 78 -3.88 22.68 -1.39
N GLU A 79 -4.99 22.94 -0.71
CA GLU A 79 -5.06 23.56 0.61
C GLU A 79 -4.48 22.71 1.75
N ASN A 80 -4.30 21.40 1.54
CA ASN A 80 -3.73 20.48 2.52
C ASN A 80 -2.25 20.15 2.26
N CYS A 81 -1.63 20.78 1.25
CA CYS A 81 -0.20 20.56 1.00
C CYS A 81 0.61 21.19 2.13
N PRO A 82 1.39 20.41 2.90
CA PRO A 82 2.10 20.93 4.07
C PRO A 82 3.31 21.79 3.65
N GLU A 83 3.52 22.95 4.29
CA GLU A 83 4.66 23.82 3.99
C GLU A 83 6.01 23.12 4.22
N SER A 84 6.06 22.18 5.16
CA SER A 84 7.23 21.34 5.45
C SER A 84 7.69 20.51 4.25
N PHE A 85 6.80 20.24 3.28
CA PHE A 85 7.19 19.63 2.01
C PHE A 85 8.12 20.55 1.21
N PHE A 86 7.79 21.83 1.07
CA PHE A 86 8.61 22.78 0.34
C PHE A 86 9.92 23.06 1.07
N GLU A 87 9.90 23.17 2.40
CA GLU A 87 11.11 23.29 3.20
C GLU A 87 12.06 22.09 2.99
N TYR A 88 11.52 20.87 2.96
CA TYR A 88 12.29 19.67 2.65
C TYR A 88 12.89 19.73 1.25
N GLN A 89 12.10 20.11 0.22
CA GLN A 89 12.59 20.25 -1.16
C GLN A 89 13.73 21.28 -1.26
N LYS A 90 13.63 22.41 -0.56
CA LYS A 90 14.72 23.41 -0.49
C LYS A 90 15.99 22.83 0.11
N GLN A 91 15.87 22.08 1.22
CA GLN A 91 17.02 21.44 1.87
C GLN A 91 17.69 20.42 0.94
N GLU A 92 16.93 19.62 0.22
CA GLU A 92 17.47 18.65 -0.75
C GLU A 92 18.16 19.35 -1.92
N MET A 93 17.57 20.40 -2.51
CA MET A 93 18.23 21.19 -3.55
C MET A 93 19.55 21.80 -3.08
N LYS A 94 19.58 22.33 -1.86
CA LYS A 94 20.80 22.86 -1.24
C LYS A 94 21.86 21.76 -1.06
N ARG A 95 21.45 20.58 -0.59
CA ARG A 95 22.34 19.39 -0.46
C ARG A 95 22.90 18.94 -1.80
N HIS A 96 22.12 19.07 -2.87
CA HIS A 96 22.55 18.78 -4.24
C HIS A 96 23.38 19.89 -4.90
N GLY A 97 23.73 20.96 -4.16
CA GLY A 97 24.60 22.03 -4.66
C GLY A 97 23.88 23.05 -5.54
N MET A 98 22.55 23.08 -5.56
CA MET A 98 21.76 24.03 -6.34
C MET A 98 21.63 25.42 -5.67
N GLY A 99 22.19 25.59 -4.47
CA GLY A 99 22.14 26.85 -3.72
C GLY A 99 20.87 27.01 -2.88
N ASP A 100 20.59 28.24 -2.45
CA ASP A 100 19.38 28.58 -1.71
C ASP A 100 18.27 28.92 -2.71
N VAL A 101 17.23 28.10 -2.76
CA VAL A 101 16.12 28.23 -3.72
C VAL A 101 14.87 28.64 -2.97
N GLU A 102 14.20 29.69 -3.42
CA GLU A 102 12.91 30.12 -2.92
C GLU A 102 11.80 29.66 -3.86
N PHE A 103 10.74 29.09 -3.31
CA PHE A 103 9.56 28.71 -4.07
C PHE A 103 8.60 29.90 -4.11
N SER A 104 8.36 30.46 -5.30
CA SER A 104 7.28 31.42 -5.47
C SER A 104 5.92 30.73 -5.33
N GLU A 105 4.85 31.50 -5.14
CA GLU A 105 3.48 30.96 -5.12
C GLU A 105 3.11 30.24 -6.42
N GLU A 106 3.66 30.67 -7.56
CA GLU A 106 3.47 30.00 -8.84
C GLU A 106 4.19 28.64 -8.87
N ASP A 107 5.42 28.57 -8.34
CA ASP A 107 6.18 27.32 -8.26
C ASP A 107 5.49 26.32 -7.33
N LYS A 108 4.98 26.78 -6.18
CA LYS A 108 4.21 25.96 -5.25
C LYS A 108 2.97 25.37 -5.93
N ARG A 109 2.22 26.19 -6.69
CA ARG A 109 1.04 25.72 -7.44
C ARG A 109 1.40 24.67 -8.48
N LYS A 110 2.48 24.88 -9.24
CA LYS A 110 2.97 23.91 -10.24
C LYS A 110 3.37 22.59 -9.57
N GLU A 111 4.09 22.67 -8.46
CA GLU A 111 4.55 21.47 -7.74
C GLU A 111 3.40 20.68 -7.13
N ILE A 112 2.40 21.37 -6.54
CA ILE A 112 1.17 20.73 -6.06
C ILE A 112 0.45 20.02 -7.21
N ALA A 113 0.34 20.65 -8.38
CA ALA A 113 -0.26 20.02 -9.55
C ALA A 113 0.50 18.76 -9.99
N ASN A 114 1.85 18.80 -9.98
CA ASN A 114 2.69 17.64 -10.29
C ASN A 114 2.49 16.49 -9.29
N ILE A 115 2.37 16.81 -8.00
CA ILE A 115 2.07 15.82 -6.94
C ILE A 115 0.72 15.18 -7.21
N GLN A 116 -0.32 15.99 -7.43
CA GLN A 116 -1.67 15.51 -7.69
C GLN A 116 -1.74 14.61 -8.93
N GLU A 117 -1.06 15.02 -10.01
CA GLU A 117 -0.98 14.22 -11.23
C GLU A 117 -0.25 12.89 -10.99
N SER A 118 0.86 12.91 -10.26
CA SER A 118 1.62 11.71 -9.92
C SER A 118 0.81 10.74 -9.05
N GLN A 119 0.07 11.27 -8.08
CA GLN A 119 -0.86 10.48 -7.26
C GLN A 119 -1.99 9.88 -8.10
N LYS A 120 -2.59 10.66 -9.02
CA LYS A 120 -3.65 10.17 -9.92
C LYS A 120 -3.14 9.05 -10.82
N ARG A 121 -2.03 9.27 -11.53
CA ARG A 121 -1.44 8.28 -12.44
C ARG A 121 -1.07 6.99 -11.72
N SER A 122 -0.46 7.09 -10.54
CA SER A 122 -0.08 5.91 -9.76
C SER A 122 -1.29 5.17 -9.18
N LEU A 123 -2.34 5.89 -8.77
CA LEU A 123 -3.60 5.27 -8.32
C LEU A 123 -4.34 4.58 -9.45
N ASP A 124 -4.44 5.22 -10.61
CA ASP A 124 -5.10 4.66 -11.79
C ASP A 124 -4.39 3.37 -12.23
N ALA A 125 -3.06 3.32 -12.18
CA ALA A 125 -2.31 2.09 -12.45
C ALA A 125 -2.73 0.93 -11.52
N TRP A 126 -2.95 1.18 -10.23
CA TRP A 126 -3.44 0.17 -9.29
C TRP A 126 -4.89 -0.24 -9.57
N ILE A 127 -5.76 0.71 -9.86
CA ILE A 127 -7.16 0.44 -10.20
C ILE A 127 -7.21 -0.43 -11.46
N ASP A 128 -6.53 -0.01 -12.51
CA ASP A 128 -6.53 -0.69 -13.80
C ASP A 128 -5.92 -2.10 -13.67
N HIS A 129 -4.85 -2.27 -12.88
CA HIS A 129 -4.23 -3.57 -12.66
C HIS A 129 -5.12 -4.54 -11.85
N LEU A 130 -5.73 -4.09 -10.75
CA LEU A 130 -6.56 -4.97 -9.90
C LEU A 130 -7.92 -5.29 -10.53
N THR A 131 -8.36 -4.50 -11.51
CA THR A 131 -9.63 -4.68 -12.23
C THR A 131 -9.47 -5.24 -13.64
N SER A 132 -8.23 -5.56 -14.04
CA SER A 132 -7.95 -6.21 -15.32
C SER A 132 -8.45 -7.66 -15.35
N ASP A 133 -8.74 -8.16 -16.56
CA ASP A 133 -9.13 -9.56 -16.78
C ASP A 133 -7.99 -10.55 -16.48
N GLU A 134 -6.75 -10.08 -16.51
CA GLU A 134 -5.55 -10.87 -16.20
C GLU A 134 -5.37 -11.10 -14.70
N SER A 135 -6.09 -10.34 -13.86
CA SER A 135 -6.06 -10.52 -12.42
C SER A 135 -7.00 -11.66 -12.03
N HIS A 136 -6.47 -12.88 -11.86
CA HIS A 136 -7.26 -14.08 -11.55
C HIS A 136 -7.59 -14.27 -10.06
N TYR A 137 -7.20 -13.33 -9.20
CA TYR A 137 -7.38 -13.46 -7.75
C TYR A 137 -8.84 -13.28 -7.30
N PRO A 138 -9.25 -13.94 -6.21
CA PRO A 138 -10.55 -13.73 -5.58
C PRO A 138 -10.80 -12.26 -5.21
N HIS A 139 -12.06 -11.84 -5.27
CA HIS A 139 -12.45 -10.43 -5.19
C HIS A 139 -12.23 -9.80 -3.81
N ASP A 140 -12.36 -10.60 -2.75
CA ASP A 140 -12.05 -10.23 -1.38
C ASP A 140 -10.55 -9.96 -1.16
N ILE A 141 -9.67 -10.75 -1.81
CA ILE A 141 -8.21 -10.52 -1.81
C ILE A 141 -7.88 -9.23 -2.58
N LYS A 142 -8.47 -9.02 -3.77
CA LYS A 142 -8.31 -7.77 -4.54
C LYS A 142 -8.77 -6.55 -3.75
N TYR A 143 -9.90 -6.66 -3.05
CA TYR A 143 -10.39 -5.60 -2.17
C TYR A 143 -9.40 -5.30 -1.05
N PHE A 144 -8.89 -6.34 -0.37
CA PHE A 144 -7.89 -6.18 0.68
C PHE A 144 -6.64 -5.45 0.19
N ALA A 145 -6.11 -5.84 -0.98
CA ALA A 145 -4.96 -5.20 -1.60
C ALA A 145 -5.23 -3.72 -1.90
N MET A 146 -6.37 -3.40 -2.54
CA MET A 146 -6.76 -2.02 -2.85
C MET A 146 -6.86 -1.16 -1.58
N GLN A 147 -7.51 -1.66 -0.52
CA GLN A 147 -7.59 -0.93 0.75
C GLN A 147 -6.23 -0.73 1.41
N GLY A 148 -5.34 -1.71 1.27
CA GLY A 148 -3.96 -1.61 1.70
C GLY A 148 -3.22 -0.47 1.03
N ILE A 149 -3.27 -0.42 -0.30
CA ILE A 149 -2.65 0.63 -1.11
C ILE A 149 -3.22 2.02 -0.78
N LEU A 150 -4.54 2.14 -0.68
CA LEU A 150 -5.20 3.41 -0.33
C LEU A 150 -4.79 3.94 1.05
N ARG A 151 -4.43 3.07 1.99
CA ARG A 151 -3.98 3.44 3.33
C ARG A 151 -2.47 3.68 3.43
N THR A 152 -1.71 3.30 2.42
CA THR A 152 -0.24 3.35 2.45
C THR A 152 0.25 4.75 2.05
N GLY A 153 0.96 5.39 2.98
CA GLY A 153 1.59 6.69 2.80
C GLY A 153 3.08 6.60 2.47
N SER A 154 3.86 7.57 2.92
CA SER A 154 5.30 7.64 2.70
C SER A 154 6.04 6.48 3.35
N PHE A 155 7.11 6.02 2.71
CA PHE A 155 7.99 5.03 3.28
C PHE A 155 8.98 5.67 4.26
N ASN A 156 9.13 5.08 5.44
CA ASN A 156 10.11 5.51 6.42
C ASN A 156 11.28 4.51 6.46
N GLU A 157 12.44 4.96 5.99
CA GLU A 157 13.66 4.14 5.90
C GLU A 157 14.22 3.74 7.28
N SER A 158 13.98 4.54 8.32
CA SER A 158 14.56 4.30 9.65
C SER A 158 13.96 3.07 10.35
N ASN A 159 12.67 2.81 10.13
CA ASN A 159 11.94 1.70 10.73
C ASN A 159 11.41 0.70 9.69
N TYR A 160 11.71 0.91 8.40
CA TYR A 160 11.27 0.10 7.26
C TYR A 160 9.75 -0.10 7.23
N GLN A 161 8.98 0.92 7.58
CA GLN A 161 7.52 0.89 7.62
C GLN A 161 6.92 2.03 6.83
N PHE A 162 5.70 1.83 6.37
CA PHE A 162 4.91 2.91 5.78
C PHE A 162 4.18 3.70 6.84
N SER A 163 4.14 5.02 6.65
CA SER A 163 3.15 5.84 7.33
C SER A 163 1.75 5.52 6.80
N LYS A 164 0.74 5.91 7.58
CA LYS A 164 -0.63 5.92 7.08
C LYS A 164 -0.81 7.12 6.17
N ARG A 165 -1.46 6.92 5.03
CA ARG A 165 -1.90 8.00 4.16
C ARG A 165 -2.95 8.83 4.88
N GLY A 166 -2.77 10.14 4.83
CA GLY A 166 -3.68 11.17 5.34
C GLY A 166 -3.92 12.24 4.28
N ASN A 167 -4.71 13.25 4.65
CA ASN A 167 -5.06 14.38 3.78
C ASN A 167 -3.86 15.26 3.37
N GLU A 168 -2.76 15.24 4.14
CA GLU A 168 -1.52 15.98 3.86
C GLU A 168 -0.44 15.13 3.16
N THR A 169 -0.76 13.88 2.79
CA THR A 169 0.24 13.00 2.17
C THR A 169 0.58 13.49 0.76
N THR A 170 1.84 13.87 0.55
CA THR A 170 2.38 14.26 -0.75
C THR A 170 2.90 13.07 -1.55
N ALA A 171 3.26 11.96 -0.90
CA ALA A 171 3.77 10.78 -1.58
C ALA A 171 2.77 10.16 -2.58
N SER A 172 3.25 9.82 -3.78
CA SER A 172 2.53 9.02 -4.76
C SER A 172 2.22 7.60 -4.25
N PHE A 173 1.31 6.90 -4.93
CA PHE A 173 1.15 5.47 -4.69
C PHE A 173 2.38 4.74 -5.21
N ARG A 174 2.76 3.67 -4.52
CA ARG A 174 3.92 2.88 -4.91
C ARG A 174 3.71 2.29 -6.31
N GLN A 175 4.77 2.20 -7.09
CA GLN A 175 4.74 1.44 -8.34
C GLN A 175 4.43 -0.05 -8.11
N ILE A 176 3.65 -0.64 -8.99
CA ILE A 176 3.31 -2.07 -8.89
C ILE A 176 4.56 -2.90 -9.09
N ASP A 177 4.92 -3.65 -8.07
CA ASP A 177 5.93 -4.70 -8.12
C ASP A 177 5.19 -6.02 -8.39
N HIS A 178 5.12 -6.42 -9.66
CA HIS A 178 4.31 -7.57 -10.08
C HIS A 178 4.73 -8.88 -9.40
N GLU A 179 6.03 -9.04 -9.11
CA GLU A 179 6.53 -10.23 -8.42
C GLU A 179 6.08 -10.23 -6.95
N ALA A 180 6.32 -9.14 -6.23
CA ALA A 180 5.90 -9.03 -4.83
C ALA A 180 4.37 -9.12 -4.70
N LEU A 181 3.63 -8.49 -5.63
CA LEU A 181 2.18 -8.56 -5.68
C LEU A 181 1.70 -10.00 -5.90
N SER A 182 2.23 -10.69 -6.91
CA SER A 182 1.80 -12.05 -7.23
C SER A 182 2.02 -13.02 -6.06
N MET A 183 3.18 -12.91 -5.40
CA MET A 183 3.49 -13.70 -4.21
C MET A 183 2.54 -13.42 -3.04
N VAL A 184 2.31 -12.14 -2.71
CA VAL A 184 1.44 -11.77 -1.59
C VAL A 184 -0.01 -12.17 -1.87
N MET A 185 -0.51 -11.92 -3.08
CA MET A 185 -1.88 -12.26 -3.47
C MET A 185 -2.10 -13.77 -3.50
N GLY A 186 -1.15 -14.53 -4.05
CA GLY A 186 -1.21 -16.00 -4.04
C GLY A 186 -1.12 -16.59 -2.63
N ALA A 187 -0.31 -16.03 -1.74
CA ALA A 187 -0.24 -16.48 -0.35
C ALA A 187 -1.54 -16.20 0.41
N LEU A 188 -2.14 -15.02 0.20
CA LEU A 188 -3.44 -14.66 0.77
C LEU A 188 -4.55 -15.59 0.29
N GLU A 189 -4.57 -15.89 -1.01
CA GLU A 189 -5.49 -16.86 -1.61
C GLU A 189 -5.29 -18.25 -1.00
N ALA A 190 -4.05 -18.75 -0.93
CA ALA A 190 -3.78 -20.06 -0.36
C ALA A 190 -4.23 -20.17 1.12
N VAL A 191 -3.99 -19.14 1.92
CA VAL A 191 -4.38 -19.13 3.34
C VAL A 191 -5.90 -19.04 3.53
N HIS A 192 -6.60 -18.23 2.73
CA HIS A 192 -8.02 -17.92 2.96
C HIS A 192 -9.00 -18.73 2.11
N HIS A 193 -8.54 -19.33 1.02
CA HIS A 193 -9.33 -20.16 0.10
C HIS A 193 -8.86 -21.62 0.07
N HIS A 194 -8.20 -22.07 1.14
CA HIS A 194 -7.72 -23.45 1.37
C HIS A 194 -6.80 -24.02 0.27
N GLY A 195 -5.90 -23.18 -0.26
CA GLY A 195 -4.87 -23.61 -1.20
C GLY A 195 -3.60 -24.15 -0.52
N ASP A 196 -2.64 -24.62 -1.32
CA ASP A 196 -1.34 -25.06 -0.81
C ASP A 196 -0.48 -23.86 -0.39
N THR A 197 0.00 -23.90 0.86
CA THR A 197 0.85 -22.84 1.44
C THR A 197 2.34 -23.18 1.43
N SER A 198 2.72 -24.39 1.02
CA SER A 198 4.10 -24.91 1.08
C SER A 198 5.10 -24.10 0.25
N ALA A 199 4.63 -23.45 -0.82
CA ALA A 199 5.42 -22.64 -1.71
C ALA A 199 5.79 -21.25 -1.16
N TYR A 200 5.18 -20.82 -0.05
CA TYR A 200 5.34 -19.46 0.48
C TYR A 200 6.26 -19.40 1.70
N HIS A 201 6.96 -18.26 1.85
CA HIS A 201 7.89 -18.06 2.94
C HIS A 201 7.17 -18.00 4.30
N PRO A 202 7.67 -18.65 5.37
CA PRO A 202 7.00 -18.69 6.68
C PRO A 202 6.73 -17.31 7.28
N GLU A 203 7.62 -16.34 7.07
CA GLU A 203 7.42 -14.96 7.57
C GLU A 203 6.24 -14.26 6.87
N LEU A 204 5.98 -14.54 5.58
CA LEU A 204 4.82 -13.99 4.88
C LEU A 204 3.53 -14.60 5.44
N LEU A 205 3.52 -15.92 5.66
CA LEU A 205 2.39 -16.62 6.27
C LEU A 205 2.11 -16.13 7.70
N ASP A 206 3.15 -15.86 8.49
CA ASP A 206 2.99 -15.27 9.84
C ASP A 206 2.38 -13.85 9.78
N LEU A 207 2.80 -13.01 8.81
CA LEU A 207 2.18 -11.69 8.61
C LEU A 207 0.69 -11.78 8.25
N ILE A 208 0.32 -12.73 7.38
CA ILE A 208 -1.07 -12.96 6.97
C ILE A 208 -1.89 -13.45 8.17
N ASN A 209 -1.40 -14.44 8.91
CA ASN A 209 -2.08 -14.99 10.08
C ASN A 209 -2.26 -13.95 11.20
N ARG A 210 -1.31 -13.00 11.34
CA ARG A 210 -1.42 -11.87 12.27
C ARG A 210 -2.28 -10.72 11.74
N SER A 211 -2.91 -10.88 10.58
CA SER A 211 -3.75 -9.87 9.92
C SER A 211 -3.05 -8.52 9.78
N LYS A 212 -1.77 -8.54 9.36
CA LYS A 212 -1.00 -7.32 9.09
C LYS A 212 -1.50 -6.60 7.86
N ASP A 213 -1.07 -5.36 7.66
CA ASP A 213 -1.48 -4.60 6.47
C ASP A 213 -0.76 -5.09 5.22
N PHE A 214 -1.42 -4.94 4.07
CA PHE A 214 -0.90 -5.32 2.77
C PHE A 214 0.46 -4.67 2.44
N GLY A 215 0.67 -3.41 2.83
CA GLY A 215 1.93 -2.71 2.61
C GLY A 215 3.09 -3.44 3.29
N SER A 216 2.92 -3.82 4.55
CA SER A 216 3.89 -4.64 5.30
C SER A 216 4.18 -5.99 4.62
N MET A 217 3.18 -6.64 4.02
CA MET A 217 3.37 -7.90 3.30
C MET A 217 4.23 -7.71 2.04
N CYS A 218 3.95 -6.67 1.25
CA CYS A 218 4.76 -6.32 0.07
C CYS A 218 6.20 -5.90 0.46
N MET A 219 6.39 -5.27 1.62
CA MET A 219 7.71 -4.87 2.11
C MET A 219 8.62 -6.05 2.42
N LEU A 220 8.09 -7.15 2.95
CA LEU A 220 8.87 -8.34 3.27
C LEU A 220 9.72 -8.78 2.07
N ARG A 221 9.14 -8.77 0.86
CA ARG A 221 9.84 -9.13 -0.37
C ARG A 221 10.94 -8.13 -0.73
N GLN A 222 10.64 -6.83 -0.65
CA GLN A 222 11.55 -5.76 -1.07
C GLN A 222 12.72 -5.56 -0.10
N CYS A 223 12.49 -5.72 1.19
CA CYS A 223 13.54 -5.64 2.21
C CYS A 223 14.23 -6.98 2.48
N GLY A 224 13.66 -8.13 2.08
CA GLY A 224 14.11 -9.40 2.68
C GLY A 224 13.55 -10.71 2.12
N ILE A 225 13.94 -11.10 0.90
CA ILE A 225 14.59 -12.43 0.71
C ILE A 225 16.12 -12.30 0.94
N SER A 226 16.61 -11.09 1.18
CA SER A 226 18.01 -10.73 1.49
C SER A 226 18.38 -10.83 2.98
N THR A 227 17.49 -11.31 3.85
CA THR A 227 17.63 -11.25 5.32
C THR A 227 18.67 -12.20 5.92
N ARG A 228 19.32 -13.07 5.13
CA ARG A 228 20.52 -13.80 5.61
C ARG A 228 21.86 -13.08 5.39
N ARG A 229 21.94 -12.03 4.54
CA ARG A 229 23.19 -11.26 4.35
C ARG A 229 23.15 -9.83 4.95
N GLY A 230 21.96 -9.23 5.07
CA GLY A 230 21.81 -7.88 5.63
C GLY A 230 21.92 -7.81 7.16
N GLN A 231 21.28 -8.74 7.87
CA GLN A 231 21.27 -8.76 9.35
C GLN A 231 22.62 -9.12 9.97
N GLN A 232 23.47 -9.89 9.28
CA GLN A 232 24.84 -10.14 9.76
C GLN A 232 25.75 -8.92 9.60
N ARG A 233 25.51 -8.06 8.60
CA ARG A 233 26.28 -6.83 8.39
C ARG A 233 25.90 -5.75 9.40
N THR A 234 24.60 -5.59 9.70
CA THR A 234 24.15 -4.65 10.74
C THR A 234 24.55 -5.11 12.14
N ARG A 235 24.51 -6.41 12.46
CA ARG A 235 25.09 -6.92 13.72
C ARG A 235 26.61 -6.70 13.81
N ARG A 236 27.37 -6.94 12.73
CA ARG A 236 28.83 -6.69 12.71
C ARG A 236 29.19 -5.21 12.80
N LEU A 237 28.40 -4.32 12.19
CA LEU A 237 28.59 -2.87 12.28
C LEU A 237 28.21 -2.32 13.65
N ARG A 238 27.13 -2.84 14.26
CA ARG A 238 26.74 -2.48 15.64
C ARG A 238 27.76 -2.97 16.67
N LEU A 239 28.23 -4.23 16.56
CA LEU A 239 29.29 -4.78 17.42
C LEU A 239 30.64 -4.09 17.24
N ARG A 240 30.96 -3.55 16.05
CA ARG A 240 32.18 -2.74 15.83
C ARG A 240 32.06 -1.33 16.41
N MET A 241 30.86 -0.77 16.50
CA MET A 241 30.62 0.53 17.11
C MET A 241 30.44 0.45 18.64
N GLU A 242 29.92 -0.67 19.15
CA GLU A 242 29.76 -0.93 20.58
C GLU A 242 31.07 -1.40 21.24
N ASN A 243 31.90 -2.17 20.55
CA ASN A 243 33.23 -2.57 21.03
C ASN A 243 34.31 -1.62 20.49
N GLY A 244 34.34 -0.39 21.01
CA GLY A 244 35.34 0.62 20.66
C GLY A 244 36.77 0.07 20.69
N VAL A 245 37.28 -0.37 19.53
CA VAL A 245 38.69 -0.64 19.30
C VAL A 245 39.19 0.44 18.36
N TYR A 246 39.53 1.59 18.96
CA TYR A 246 40.57 2.45 18.43
C TYR A 246 41.87 1.64 18.45
N SER A 247 42.25 1.06 17.31
CA SER A 247 43.63 0.63 17.08
C SER A 247 44.34 1.73 16.30
N SER A 248 44.88 2.71 17.03
CA SER A 248 45.99 3.54 16.59
C SER A 248 47.26 2.69 16.52
N ARG A 249 47.85 2.58 15.32
CA ARG A 249 49.22 2.14 14.97
C ARG A 249 49.21 2.01 13.45
N GLY A 250 49.95 2.74 12.61
CA GLY A 250 51.20 3.46 12.76
C GLY A 250 51.89 3.27 11.40
N ALA A 251 51.97 4.31 10.58
CA ALA A 251 52.69 4.26 9.30
C ALA A 251 53.82 5.29 9.34
N THR A 252 54.94 4.87 9.91
CA THR A 252 56.24 5.54 9.76
C THR A 252 56.82 5.21 8.39
N HIS A 253 57.34 6.26 7.73
CA HIS A 253 58.25 6.28 6.58
C HIS A 253 59.16 5.06 6.39
N ARG A 254 59.45 4.74 5.12
CA ARG A 254 60.81 4.40 4.67
C ARG A 254 61.05 4.83 3.21
N ASN A 255 62.06 5.67 3.05
CA ASN A 255 62.82 5.89 1.82
C ASN A 255 63.53 4.58 1.42
N SER A 256 63.67 4.35 0.12
CA SER A 256 64.90 4.02 -0.61
C SER A 256 64.62 4.15 -2.10
#